data_AF-A0A222SQ97-F1
#
_entry.id   AF-A0A222SQ97-F1
#
_cell.length_a   1.000
_cell.length_b   1.000
_cell.length_c   1.000
_cell.angle_alpha   90.00
_cell.angle_beta   90.00
_cell.angle_gamma   90.00
#
_symmetry.space_group_name_H-M   'P 1'
#
loop_
_entity.id
_entity.type
_entity.pdbx_description
1 polymer ?
#
loop_
_entity_poly.entity_id
_entity_poly.type
_entity_poly.pdbx_seq_one_letter_code
_entity_poly.pdbx_strand_id
1 'polypeptide(L)'
;MRVVLSVSGGSGASGDLRRWLTRDPQLRGRLGREAAAEPAAGTMGATAELLPVLLAPGGLTAALAAAVVAWLQNRRGNQTVTITRPDGTQVTVTSERVRGLTAEGAGDLAQRVADALQQGPQATGPATEPDHRPEPTPARDQYRNRE
;
A
#
# COMPACT_ATOMS: atom_id res chain seq x y z
N MET A 1 -10.15 8.84 0.56
CA MET A 1 -9.10 8.14 -0.21
C MET A 1 -9.64 6.79 -0.70
N ARG A 2 -9.49 6.48 -1.99
CA ARG A 2 -9.82 5.15 -2.53
C ARG A 2 -8.54 4.32 -2.56
N VAL A 3 -8.52 3.17 -1.88
CA VAL A 3 -7.44 2.19 -1.97
C VAL A 3 -7.93 0.95 -2.69
N VAL A 4 -7.01 0.18 -3.24
CA VAL A 4 -7.29 -1.09 -3.92
C VAL A 4 -6.59 -2.20 -3.16
N LEU A 5 -7.34 -3.19 -2.72
CA LEU A 5 -6.79 -4.41 -2.12
C LEU A 5 -6.64 -5.48 -3.20
N SER A 6 -5.50 -6.14 -3.28
CA SER A 6 -5.30 -7.33 -4.10
C SER A 6 -4.89 -8.50 -3.21
N VAL A 7 -5.38 -9.70 -3.53
CA VAL A 7 -5.07 -10.92 -2.77
C VAL A 7 -4.49 -11.97 -3.70
N SER A 8 -3.35 -12.52 -3.30
CA SER A 8 -2.66 -13.60 -4.00
C SER A 8 -2.59 -14.81 -3.08
N GLY A 9 -2.96 -16.00 -3.56
CA GLY A 9 -2.85 -17.25 -2.78
C GLY A 9 -3.95 -18.29 -2.98
N GLY A 10 -4.92 -18.08 -3.86
CA GLY A 10 -5.91 -19.09 -4.23
C GLY A 10 -7.17 -18.50 -4.84
N SER A 11 -7.90 -19.30 -5.60
CA SER A 11 -9.19 -18.89 -6.16
C SER A 11 -10.19 -18.57 -5.03
N GLY A 12 -10.85 -17.42 -5.11
CA GLY A 12 -11.87 -16.98 -4.15
C GLY A 12 -11.35 -16.35 -2.85
N ALA A 13 -10.04 -16.19 -2.66
CA ALA A 13 -9.47 -15.55 -1.47
C ALA A 13 -9.91 -14.09 -1.31
N SER A 14 -10.03 -13.37 -2.41
CA SER A 14 -10.59 -12.02 -2.51
C SER A 14 -12.05 -11.92 -2.08
N GLY A 15 -12.89 -12.86 -2.55
CA GLY A 15 -14.30 -12.94 -2.16
C GLY A 15 -14.48 -13.24 -0.68
N ASP A 16 -13.63 -14.10 -0.13
CA ASP A 16 -13.56 -14.41 1.30
C ASP A 16 -13.11 -13.20 2.14
N LEU A 17 -12.04 -12.51 1.72
CA LEU A 17 -11.60 -11.26 2.35
C LEU A 17 -12.73 -10.22 2.32
N ARG A 18 -13.39 -10.01 1.17
CA ARG A 18 -14.52 -9.10 1.07
C ARG A 18 -15.64 -9.46 2.06
N ARG A 19 -15.99 -10.75 2.15
CA ARG A 19 -17.01 -11.25 3.09
C ARG A 19 -16.60 -10.98 4.53
N TRP A 20 -15.32 -11.14 4.86
CA TRP A 20 -14.76 -10.84 6.18
C TRP A 20 -14.86 -9.35 6.51
N LEU A 21 -14.36 -8.49 5.62
CA LEU A 21 -14.40 -7.03 5.80
C LEU A 21 -15.84 -6.49 5.93
N THR A 22 -16.81 -7.13 5.27
CA THR A 22 -18.23 -6.73 5.36
C THR A 22 -18.85 -7.03 6.73
N ARG A 23 -18.22 -7.89 7.55
CA ARG A 23 -18.68 -8.15 8.94
C ARG A 23 -18.38 -6.97 9.87
N ASP A 24 -17.40 -6.14 9.53
CA ASP A 24 -17.10 -4.93 10.29
C ASP A 24 -18.15 -3.84 9.96
N PRO A 25 -18.92 -3.34 10.96
CA PRO A 25 -19.93 -2.31 10.74
C PRO A 25 -19.37 -1.01 10.15
N GLN A 26 -18.09 -0.68 10.43
CA GLN A 26 -17.45 0.54 9.96
C GLN A 26 -17.04 0.44 8.49
N LEU A 27 -16.75 -0.77 8.01
CA LEU A 27 -16.33 -1.04 6.62
C LEU A 27 -17.51 -1.43 5.72
N ARG A 28 -18.61 -1.90 6.33
CA ARG A 28 -19.85 -2.24 5.63
C ARG A 28 -20.37 -1.02 4.84
N GLY A 29 -20.54 -1.20 3.52
CA GLY A 29 -21.00 -0.14 2.60
C GLY A 29 -19.90 0.75 2.02
N ARG A 30 -18.62 0.54 2.41
CA ARG A 30 -17.46 1.25 1.86
C ARG A 30 -16.64 0.41 0.86
N LEU A 31 -16.99 -0.87 0.74
CA LEU A 31 -16.38 -1.82 -0.18
C LEU A 31 -17.07 -1.72 -1.55
N GLY A 32 -16.33 -1.32 -2.58
CA GLY A 32 -16.79 -1.38 -3.95
C GLY A 32 -16.68 -2.79 -4.53
N ARG A 33 -17.32 -3.03 -5.67
CA ARG A 33 -17.15 -4.25 -6.48
C ARG A 33 -16.45 -3.83 -7.76
N GLU A 34 -15.20 -4.22 -7.93
CA GLU A 34 -14.49 -4.05 -9.19
C GLU A 34 -14.19 -5.44 -9.74
N ALA A 35 -14.40 -5.62 -11.03
CA ALA A 35 -14.05 -6.85 -11.70
C ALA A 35 -12.53 -7.01 -11.65
N ALA A 36 -12.06 -8.24 -11.50
CA ALA A 36 -10.64 -8.57 -11.45
C ALA A 36 -9.89 -7.89 -12.60
N ALA A 37 -8.76 -7.23 -12.29
CA ALA A 37 -7.85 -6.81 -13.35
C ALA A 37 -7.33 -8.07 -14.06
N GLU A 38 -7.29 -8.05 -15.39
CA GLU A 38 -6.73 -9.15 -16.17
C GLU A 38 -5.32 -9.48 -15.67
N PRO A 39 -5.00 -10.78 -15.50
CA PRO A 39 -3.68 -11.18 -15.08
C PRO A 39 -2.64 -10.65 -16.07
N ALA A 40 -1.55 -10.07 -15.57
CA ALA A 40 -0.42 -9.71 -16.40
C ALA A 40 0.04 -10.96 -17.18
N ALA A 41 0.05 -10.84 -18.51
CA ALA A 41 0.34 -11.95 -19.42
C ALA A 41 1.69 -12.60 -19.04
N GLY A 42 1.63 -13.85 -18.56
CA GLY A 42 2.82 -14.64 -18.17
C GLY A 42 2.79 -15.20 -16.75
N THR A 43 1.89 -14.75 -15.87
CA THR A 43 1.72 -15.38 -14.55
C THR A 43 0.68 -16.50 -14.62
N MET A 44 1.14 -17.74 -14.81
CA MET A 44 0.28 -18.92 -14.65
C MET A 44 -0.24 -18.97 -13.20
N GLY A 45 -1.56 -18.74 -13.01
CA GLY A 45 -2.29 -19.28 -11.85
C GLY A 45 -2.56 -18.38 -10.65
N ALA A 46 -2.46 -17.06 -10.74
CA ALA A 46 -2.92 -16.17 -9.67
C ALA A 46 -3.79 -15.03 -10.23
N THR A 47 -5.10 -15.23 -10.28
CA THR A 47 -6.06 -14.15 -10.51
C THR A 47 -6.09 -13.29 -9.26
N ALA A 48 -5.30 -12.22 -9.22
CA ALA A 48 -5.40 -11.21 -8.18
C ALA A 48 -6.67 -10.39 -8.42
N GLU A 49 -7.75 -10.70 -7.70
CA GLU A 49 -8.95 -9.87 -7.78
C GLU A 49 -8.74 -8.58 -6.98
N LEU A 50 -9.16 -7.46 -7.55
CA LEU A 50 -9.05 -6.13 -6.96
C LEU A 50 -10.32 -5.78 -6.19
N LEU A 51 -10.16 -5.34 -4.94
CA LEU A 51 -11.25 -4.91 -4.07
C LEU A 51 -11.05 -3.43 -3.68
N PRO A 52 -11.74 -2.48 -4.34
CA PRO A 52 -11.63 -1.08 -3.99
C PRO A 52 -12.34 -0.78 -2.67
N VAL A 53 -11.70 0.03 -1.82
CA VAL A 53 -12.21 0.47 -0.52
C VAL A 53 -12.15 1.98 -0.41
N LEU A 54 -13.26 2.59 -0.02
CA LEU A 54 -13.36 4.01 0.28
C LEU A 54 -13.01 4.27 1.74
N LEU A 55 -11.79 4.76 1.98
CA LEU A 55 -11.30 5.17 3.29
C LEU A 55 -11.55 6.67 3.51
N ALA A 56 -12.14 7.01 4.64
CA ALA A 56 -12.05 8.37 5.16
C ALA A 56 -10.69 8.54 5.86
N PRO A 57 -10.06 9.73 5.84
CA PRO A 57 -8.91 10.02 6.68
C PRO A 57 -9.22 9.71 8.16
N GLY A 58 -8.31 9.05 8.88
CA GLY A 58 -8.46 8.75 10.32
C GLY A 58 -8.80 7.30 10.65
N GLY A 59 -9.59 7.07 11.70
CA GLY A 59 -9.77 5.75 12.34
C GLY A 59 -10.24 4.59 11.45
N LEU A 60 -10.81 4.87 10.28
CA LEU A 60 -11.23 3.84 9.31
C LEU A 60 -10.04 3.05 8.73
N THR A 61 -8.88 3.71 8.58
CA THR A 61 -7.63 3.05 8.12
C THR A 61 -7.14 2.01 9.12
N ALA A 62 -7.26 2.29 10.42
CA ALA A 62 -6.91 1.35 11.49
C ALA A 62 -7.86 0.15 11.53
N ALA A 63 -9.17 0.39 11.40
CA ALA A 63 -10.16 -0.69 11.32
C ALA A 63 -9.92 -1.61 10.12
N LEU A 64 -9.63 -1.03 8.94
CA LEU A 64 -9.28 -1.82 7.75
C LEU A 64 -8.02 -2.66 7.98
N ALA A 65 -6.95 -2.06 8.50
CA ALA A 65 -5.70 -2.77 8.75
C ALA A 65 -5.88 -3.90 9.77
N ALA A 66 -6.60 -3.65 10.86
CA ALA A 66 -6.90 -4.64 11.89
C ALA A 66 -7.73 -5.80 11.31
N ALA A 67 -8.74 -5.50 10.49
CA ALA A 67 -9.57 -6.51 9.86
C ALA A 67 -8.77 -7.39 8.87
N VAL A 68 -7.84 -6.80 8.09
CA VAL A 68 -6.95 -7.55 7.18
C VAL A 68 -6.00 -8.46 7.97
N VAL A 69 -5.36 -7.94 9.02
CA VAL A 69 -4.45 -8.71 9.89
C VAL A 69 -5.20 -9.87 10.55
N ALA A 70 -6.39 -9.62 11.09
CA ALA A 70 -7.23 -10.65 11.71
C ALA A 70 -7.67 -11.72 10.69
N TRP A 71 -8.01 -11.33 9.46
CA TRP A 71 -8.33 -12.27 8.39
C TRP A 71 -7.13 -13.16 8.04
N LEU A 72 -5.93 -12.57 7.91
CA LEU A 72 -4.69 -13.29 7.61
C LEU A 72 -4.30 -14.29 8.70
N GLN A 73 -4.55 -13.97 9.98
CA GLN A 73 -4.34 -14.90 11.08
C GLN A 73 -5.26 -16.11 11.03
N ASN A 74 -6.53 -15.87 10.69
CA ASN A 74 -7.53 -16.94 10.68
C ASN A 74 -7.46 -17.81 9.41
N ARG A 75 -6.56 -17.49 8.47
CA ARG A 75 -6.39 -18.23 7.21
C ARG A 75 -5.34 -19.34 7.36
N ARG A 76 -5.68 -20.55 6.89
CA ARG A 76 -4.79 -21.73 6.86
C ARG A 76 -3.88 -21.83 5.63
N GLY A 77 -4.14 -21.12 4.53
CA GLY A 77 -3.30 -21.08 3.31
C GLY A 77 -2.35 -19.87 3.23
N ASN A 78 -1.23 -19.99 2.54
CA ASN A 78 -0.29 -18.87 2.37
C ASN A 78 -0.94 -17.81 1.49
N GLN A 79 -1.40 -16.71 2.09
CA GLN A 79 -2.07 -15.62 1.37
C GLN A 79 -1.27 -14.34 1.56
N THR A 80 -1.21 -13.55 0.50
CA THR A 80 -0.59 -12.23 0.48
C THR A 80 -1.66 -11.22 0.12
N VAL A 81 -1.80 -10.19 0.95
CA VAL A 81 -2.69 -9.04 0.70
C VAL A 81 -1.82 -7.84 0.40
N THR A 82 -2.01 -7.22 -0.76
CA THR A 82 -1.35 -5.98 -1.14
C THR A 82 -2.37 -4.86 -1.17
N ILE A 83 -2.08 -3.76 -0.47
CA ILE A 83 -2.92 -2.58 -0.36
C ILE A 83 -2.26 -1.48 -1.19
N THR A 84 -2.91 -1.10 -2.29
CA THR A 84 -2.43 -0.09 -3.22
C THR A 84 -3.19 1.22 -3.01
N ARG A 85 -2.45 2.29 -2.75
CA ARG A 85 -2.99 3.65 -2.65
C ARG A 85 -3.02 4.32 -4.02
N PRO A 86 -3.85 5.37 -4.19
CA PRO A 86 -3.93 6.09 -5.45
C PRO A 86 -2.68 6.91 -5.74
N ASP A 87 -1.83 7.13 -4.73
CA ASP A 87 -0.51 7.77 -4.84
C ASP A 87 0.61 6.80 -5.27
N GLY A 88 0.29 5.52 -5.50
CA GLY A 88 1.25 4.50 -5.90
C GLY A 88 1.91 3.77 -4.73
N THR A 89 1.67 4.17 -3.48
CA THR A 89 2.18 3.47 -2.29
C THR A 89 1.55 2.08 -2.20
N GLN A 90 2.37 1.06 -2.00
CA GLN A 90 1.92 -0.32 -1.84
C GLN A 90 2.37 -0.87 -0.50
N VAL A 91 1.43 -1.40 0.27
CA VAL A 91 1.69 -2.08 1.54
C VAL A 91 1.34 -3.54 1.38
N THR A 92 2.32 -4.43 1.54
CA THR A 92 2.13 -5.87 1.38
C THR A 92 2.20 -6.57 2.73
N VAL A 93 1.17 -7.37 3.03
CA VAL A 93 1.05 -8.15 4.27
C VAL A 93 0.86 -9.62 3.90
N THR A 94 1.75 -10.49 4.40
CA THR A 94 1.71 -11.93 4.12
C THR A 94 1.28 -12.71 5.35
N SER A 95 0.50 -13.76 5.15
CA SER A 95 0.00 -14.60 6.25
C SER A 95 1.11 -15.22 7.09
N GLU A 96 2.28 -15.52 6.50
CA GLU A 96 3.47 -16.01 7.22
C GLU A 96 3.94 -15.05 8.31
N ARG A 97 3.91 -13.74 8.05
CA ARG A 97 4.34 -12.72 9.02
C ARG A 97 3.32 -12.49 10.13
N VAL A 98 2.07 -12.93 9.94
CA VAL A 98 1.00 -12.75 10.92
C VAL A 98 0.73 -14.01 11.72
N ARG A 99 0.98 -15.19 11.15
CA ARG A 99 0.82 -16.49 11.82
C ARG A 99 1.90 -16.67 12.87
N GLY A 100 1.52 -16.48 14.13
CA GLY A 100 2.41 -16.56 15.27
C GLY A 100 2.53 -15.24 16.04
N LEU A 101 1.91 -14.17 15.55
CA LEU A 101 1.78 -12.95 16.34
C LEU A 101 0.77 -13.16 17.46
N THR A 102 1.09 -12.63 18.64
CA THR A 102 0.14 -12.46 19.73
C THR A 102 -0.93 -11.44 19.33
N ALA A 103 -2.04 -11.38 20.07
CA ALA A 103 -3.07 -10.36 19.86
C ALA A 103 -2.50 -8.92 19.91
N GLU A 104 -1.50 -8.69 20.76
CA GLU A 104 -0.79 -7.42 20.86
C GLU A 104 0.06 -7.15 19.60
N GLY A 105 0.90 -8.11 19.18
CA GLY A 105 1.71 -7.95 17.96
C GLY A 105 0.87 -7.81 16.69
N ALA A 106 -0.32 -8.40 16.67
CA ALA A 106 -1.31 -8.20 15.63
C ALA A 106 -1.84 -6.77 15.59
N GLY A 107 -2.17 -6.21 16.76
CA GLY A 107 -2.58 -4.82 16.92
C GLY A 107 -1.50 -3.85 16.45
N ASP A 108 -0.24 -4.08 16.84
CA ASP A 108 0.89 -3.25 16.41
C ASP A 108 1.13 -3.32 14.90
N LEU A 109 1.02 -4.52 14.30
CA LEU A 109 1.13 -4.68 12.86
C LEU A 109 0.00 -3.94 12.14
N ALA A 110 -1.23 -4.06 12.62
CA ALA A 110 -2.37 -3.34 12.08
C ALA A 110 -2.15 -1.82 12.17
N GLN A 111 -1.64 -1.32 13.29
CA GLN A 111 -1.36 0.10 13.47
C GLN A 111 -0.26 0.60 12.54
N ARG A 112 0.83 -0.19 12.36
CA ARG A 112 1.89 0.13 11.38
C ARG A 112 1.37 0.17 9.94
N VAL A 113 0.50 -0.76 9.58
CA VAL A 113 -0.15 -0.75 8.26
C VAL A 113 -1.05 0.47 8.12
N ALA A 114 -1.83 0.81 9.16
CA ALA A 114 -2.68 1.99 9.15
C ALA A 114 -1.90 3.29 9.01
N ASP A 115 -0.78 3.43 9.73
CA ASP A 115 0.11 4.58 9.64
C ASP A 115 0.76 4.67 8.24
N ALA A 116 1.25 3.57 7.68
CA ALA A 116 1.76 3.53 6.30
C ALA A 116 0.69 3.85 5.23
N LEU A 117 -0.60 3.64 5.55
CA LEU A 117 -1.71 4.05 4.69
C LEU A 117 -2.13 5.52 4.87
N GLN A 118 -1.68 6.18 5.94
CA GLN A 118 -1.96 7.58 6.23
C GLN A 118 -0.80 8.48 5.81
N GLN A 119 0.41 8.13 6.24
CA GLN A 119 1.65 8.72 5.80
C GLN A 119 1.75 8.34 4.32
N GLY A 120 1.66 9.29 3.38
CA GLY A 120 1.94 9.04 1.95
C GLY A 120 3.30 8.37 1.76
N PRO A 121 3.79 8.18 0.52
CA PRO A 121 5.16 7.73 0.37
C PRO A 121 6.03 8.68 1.19
N GLN A 122 6.56 8.20 2.32
CA GLN A 122 7.70 8.83 2.92
C GLN A 122 8.72 8.64 1.82
N ALA A 123 8.90 9.69 1.04
CA ALA A 123 10.07 9.79 0.21
C ALA A 123 11.22 9.55 1.20
N THR A 124 11.72 8.32 1.23
CA THR A 124 13.16 8.12 1.22
C THR A 124 13.63 8.79 -0.06
N GLY A 125 13.62 10.13 -0.05
CA GLY A 125 14.55 10.86 -0.87
C GLY A 125 15.91 10.39 -0.38
N PRO A 126 16.76 9.81 -1.23
CA PRO A 126 18.17 9.87 -0.89
C PRO A 126 18.47 11.35 -0.66
N ALA A 127 19.24 11.59 0.40
CA ALA A 127 19.79 12.86 0.85
C ALA A 127 19.67 14.00 -0.16
N THR A 128 19.25 15.15 0.33
CA THR A 128 19.78 16.43 -0.13
C THR A 128 21.29 16.27 -0.29
N GLU A 129 21.74 15.95 -1.50
CA GLU A 129 23.05 16.35 -1.97
C GLU A 129 22.88 17.86 -2.16
N PRO A 130 23.50 18.71 -1.32
CA PRO A 130 23.62 20.10 -1.70
C PRO A 130 24.41 20.09 -3.00
N ASP A 131 23.71 20.29 -4.11
CA ASP A 131 24.26 20.71 -5.40
C ASP A 131 25.00 22.02 -5.10
N HIS A 132 26.24 21.90 -4.63
CA HIS A 132 27.24 22.92 -4.74
C HIS A 132 27.49 23.09 -6.23
N ARG A 133 26.57 23.78 -6.90
CA ARG A 133 26.84 24.47 -8.14
C ARG A 133 27.82 25.59 -7.76
N PRO A 134 29.13 25.52 -8.09
CA PRO A 134 29.89 26.76 -8.12
C PRO A 134 29.19 27.66 -9.15
N GLU A 135 28.87 28.88 -8.73
CA GLU A 135 28.37 29.95 -9.59
C GLU A 135 29.06 29.94 -10.96
N PRO A 136 28.35 30.25 -12.05
CA PRO A 136 29.02 30.68 -13.26
C PRO A 136 29.73 32.00 -12.97
N THR A 137 31.05 31.96 -12.79
CA THR A 137 31.87 33.17 -12.72
C THR A 137 31.57 34.03 -13.95
N PRO A 138 31.20 35.32 -13.78
CA PRO A 138 30.82 36.16 -14.90
C PRO A 138 31.97 36.31 -15.88
N ALA A 139 31.61 36.26 -17.16
CA ALA A 139 32.47 36.51 -18.30
C ALA A 139 33.33 37.75 -18.08
N ARG A 140 34.64 37.54 -17.93
CA ARG A 140 35.62 38.60 -18.14
C ARG A 140 35.76 38.82 -19.64
N ASP A 141 35.07 39.87 -20.08
CA ASP A 141 35.45 40.76 -21.16
C ASP A 141 36.97 40.73 -21.40
N GLN A 142 37.40 40.01 -22.45
CA GLN A 142 38.75 40.10 -23.00
C GLN A 142 38.72 40.51 -24.48
N TYR A 143 37.72 41.31 -24.87
CA TYR A 143 37.70 41.95 -26.19
C TYR A 143 37.35 43.43 -26.11
N ARG A 144 38.28 44.25 -25.61
CA ARG A 144 38.39 45.68 -25.99
C ARG A 144 39.71 46.25 -25.45
N ASN A 145 40.83 46.19 -26.18
CA ASN A 145 41.34 47.26 -27.05
C ASN A 145 42.70 46.74 -27.58
N ARG A 146 42.96 46.57 -28.89
CA ARG A 146 43.24 47.62 -29.91
C ARG A 146 44.14 48.70 -29.27
N GLU A 147 45.41 48.84 -29.61
CA GLU A 147 45.96 49.32 -30.89
C GLU A 147 47.48 49.12 -30.87
#